data_AF-A0AAU0KLZ6-F1
#
_entry.id   AF-A0AAU0KLZ6-F1
#
_cell.length_a   1.000
_cell.length_b   1.000
_cell.length_c   1.000
_cell.angle_alpha   90.00
_cell.angle_beta   90.00
_cell.angle_gamma   90.00
#
_symmetry.space_group_name_H-M   'P 1'
#
loop_
_entity.id
_entity.type
_entity.pdbx_description
1 polymer ?
#
loop_
_entity_poly.entity_id
_entity_poly.type
_entity_poly.pdbx_seq_one_letter_code
_entity_poly.pdbx_strand_id
1 'polypeptide(L)'
;MTISHNCCLTAAALVCVAVLSHSSPAAADDCKTPALQGTSDNYYGQRAVTLMFVFAEDCRDVVNIMWATPAGSWQQIEFEPYEDDFGTCTPFNRYCQANMTHGVGANPDKPYLFKVQSCRTRAIGPSACGDWSSVGHYLPWGPDTCIDGYVWREASDSDHVCVAPSSRDNARVDNAAAASRISPTDRTWGPNTCVQGFVWREAFPNDVVCVTPQIREQTRQENSVAWRNVARNWQ
;
A
#
# COMPACT_ATOMS: atom_id res chain seq x y z
N MET A 1 17.37 8.01 24.70
CA MET A 1 16.76 8.09 23.36
C MET A 1 17.64 8.97 22.50
N THR A 2 18.35 8.37 21.55
CA THR A 2 19.14 9.10 20.55
C THR A 2 18.62 8.64 19.19
N ILE A 3 18.00 9.55 18.45
CA ILE A 3 17.54 9.29 17.08
C ILE A 3 18.75 9.52 16.17
N SER A 4 19.37 8.46 15.67
CA SER A 4 20.37 8.59 14.59
C SER A 4 19.67 8.44 13.25
N HIS A 5 19.73 9.47 12.42
CA HIS A 5 19.28 9.41 11.04
C HIS A 5 20.45 8.87 10.19
N ASN A 6 20.38 7.61 9.77
CA ASN A 6 21.26 7.10 8.72
C ASN A 6 20.50 7.21 7.40
N CYS A 7 20.79 8.24 6.61
CA CYS A 7 20.27 8.36 5.25
C CYS A 7 21.27 7.66 4.32
N CYS A 8 20.80 6.65 3.58
CA CYS A 8 21.61 5.94 2.59
C CYS A 8 21.30 6.53 1.20
N LEU A 9 22.33 6.87 0.43
CA LEU A 9 22.21 7.32 -0.96
C LEU A 9 22.08 6.09 -1.86
N THR A 10 20.91 5.89 -2.47
CA THR A 10 20.79 5.09 -3.69
C THR A 10 20.35 6.00 -4.84
N ALA A 11 20.61 5.58 -6.08
CA ALA A 11 20.46 6.40 -7.28
C ALA A 11 19.03 6.87 -7.61
N ALA A 12 18.02 6.60 -6.76
CA ALA A 12 16.63 6.92 -7.06
C ALA A 12 15.84 7.68 -5.97
N ALA A 13 16.28 7.76 -4.70
CA ALA A 13 15.65 8.65 -3.71
C ALA A 13 16.44 8.67 -2.39
N LEU A 14 16.37 9.81 -1.67
CA LEU A 14 16.80 9.89 -0.27
C LEU A 14 15.73 9.26 0.62
N VAL A 15 16.01 8.08 1.21
CA VAL A 15 15.16 7.49 2.26
C VAL A 15 15.92 7.57 3.57
N CYS A 16 15.40 8.34 4.53
CA CYS A 16 15.94 8.38 5.89
C CYS A 16 15.12 7.44 6.77
N VAL A 17 15.77 6.40 7.30
CA VAL A 17 15.15 5.40 8.18
C VAL A 17 15.31 5.82 9.64
N ALA A 18 14.19 5.93 10.37
CA ALA A 18 14.21 6.03 11.83
C ALA A 18 14.37 4.64 12.44
N VAL A 19 15.57 4.29 12.89
CA VAL A 19 15.80 3.05 13.64
C VAL A 19 15.44 3.28 15.10
N LEU A 20 14.30 2.76 15.56
CA LEU A 20 13.93 2.75 16.97
C LEU A 20 14.75 1.66 17.69
N SER A 21 15.83 2.05 18.36
CA SER A 21 16.60 1.16 19.23
C SER A 21 15.86 0.93 20.56
N HIS A 22 15.12 -0.17 20.66
CA HIS A 22 14.67 -0.69 21.96
C HIS A 22 15.83 -1.45 22.63
N SER A 23 16.27 -0.94 23.77
CA SER A 23 17.28 -1.57 24.63
C SER A 23 16.63 -2.58 25.54
N SER A 24 16.60 -3.84 25.12
CA SER A 24 16.47 -4.99 26.02
C SER A 24 17.61 -5.97 25.73
N PRO A 25 18.26 -6.55 26.75
CA PRO A 25 19.27 -7.58 26.54
C PRO A 25 18.56 -8.85 26.07
N ALA A 26 18.58 -9.09 24.76
CA ALA A 26 17.92 -10.22 24.13
C ALA A 26 18.53 -11.54 24.62
N ALA A 27 17.67 -12.48 25.00
CA ALA A 27 18.05 -13.89 25.06
C ALA A 27 18.50 -14.32 23.66
N ALA A 28 19.43 -15.28 23.59
CA ALA A 28 20.07 -15.75 22.36
C ALA A 28 19.15 -16.49 21.35
N ASP A 29 17.82 -16.36 21.51
CA ASP A 29 16.78 -17.03 20.72
C ASP A 29 15.80 -16.04 20.03
N ASP A 30 15.95 -14.72 20.21
CA ASP A 30 15.05 -13.72 19.61
C ASP A 30 15.53 -13.30 18.23
N CYS A 31 15.13 -14.06 17.21
CA CYS A 31 15.23 -13.63 15.82
C CYS A 31 14.39 -12.36 15.63
N LYS A 32 15.07 -11.20 15.51
CA LYS A 32 14.39 -9.89 15.50
C LYS A 32 13.42 -9.75 14.33
N THR A 33 12.35 -9.03 14.61
CA THR A 33 11.24 -8.81 13.70
C THR A 33 11.68 -7.98 12.49
N PRO A 34 11.53 -8.51 11.28
CA PRO A 34 11.86 -7.78 10.06
C PRO A 34 10.93 -6.58 9.84
N ALA A 35 11.49 -5.47 9.34
CA ALA A 35 10.71 -4.31 8.90
C ALA A 35 10.62 -4.30 7.38
N LEU A 36 9.41 -4.30 6.82
CA LEU A 36 9.19 -4.19 5.38
C LEU A 36 9.53 -2.77 4.90
N GLN A 37 10.54 -2.61 4.03
CA GLN A 37 11.01 -1.27 3.63
C GLN A 37 10.52 -0.76 2.27
N GLY A 38 9.78 -1.55 1.49
CA GLY A 38 9.23 -1.11 0.22
C GLY A 38 8.86 -2.26 -0.68
N THR A 39 8.41 -1.95 -1.89
CA THR A 39 8.02 -2.91 -2.92
C THR A 39 8.31 -2.30 -4.29
N SER A 40 8.93 -3.05 -5.21
CA SER A 40 9.29 -2.55 -6.54
C SER A 40 9.05 -3.61 -7.60
N ASP A 41 8.67 -3.19 -8.81
CA ASP A 41 8.68 -4.04 -9.99
C ASP A 41 10.08 -4.65 -10.18
N ASN A 42 10.16 -5.91 -10.60
CA ASN A 42 11.45 -6.53 -10.85
C ASN A 42 12.07 -6.02 -12.17
N TYR A 43 13.36 -6.31 -12.36
CA TYR A 43 14.15 -5.92 -13.53
C TYR A 43 13.56 -6.42 -14.88
N TYR A 44 12.73 -7.46 -14.86
CA TYR A 44 12.11 -8.05 -16.04
C TYR A 44 10.71 -7.51 -16.34
N GLY A 45 10.25 -6.46 -15.62
CA GLY A 45 8.91 -5.92 -15.78
C GLY A 45 7.81 -6.87 -15.28
N GLN A 46 8.17 -7.94 -14.59
CA GLN A 46 7.21 -8.70 -13.82
C GLN A 46 6.99 -7.93 -12.53
N ARG A 47 5.74 -7.60 -12.26
CA ARG A 47 5.41 -6.97 -11.00
C ARG A 47 5.64 -7.96 -9.88
N ALA A 48 6.70 -7.72 -9.13
CA ALA A 48 7.11 -8.52 -8.01
C ALA A 48 7.11 -7.63 -6.78
N VAL A 49 7.18 -8.26 -5.61
CA VAL A 49 7.33 -7.53 -4.37
C VAL A 49 8.73 -7.80 -3.84
N THR A 50 9.56 -6.77 -3.85
CA THR A 50 10.87 -6.81 -3.16
C THR A 50 10.65 -6.54 -1.68
N LEU A 51 10.64 -7.59 -0.88
CA LEU A 51 10.60 -7.48 0.57
C LEU A 51 12.03 -7.19 1.05
N MET A 52 12.23 -6.01 1.61
CA MET A 52 13.46 -5.66 2.31
C MET A 52 13.25 -5.92 3.79
N PHE A 53 14.20 -6.59 4.43
CA PHE A 53 14.12 -6.90 5.85
C PHE A 53 15.50 -6.99 6.50
N VAL A 54 15.53 -6.83 7.82
CA VAL A 54 16.74 -6.78 8.63
C VAL A 54 16.66 -7.87 9.70
N PHE A 55 17.62 -8.79 9.72
CA PHE A 55 17.65 -9.90 10.69
C PHE A 55 18.96 -9.93 11.47
N ALA A 56 18.96 -10.58 12.63
CA ALA A 56 20.19 -10.92 13.34
C ALA A 56 21.00 -11.98 12.57
N GLU A 57 22.33 -11.87 12.57
CA GLU A 57 23.25 -12.80 11.87
C GLU A 57 23.01 -14.28 12.18
N ASP A 58 22.57 -14.60 13.40
CA ASP A 58 22.33 -15.98 13.88
C ASP A 58 20.95 -16.55 13.45
N CYS A 59 20.15 -15.78 12.71
CA CYS A 59 18.76 -16.10 12.33
C CYS A 59 18.50 -15.98 10.82
N ARG A 60 19.53 -16.28 10.00
CA ARG A 60 19.47 -16.12 8.54
C ARG A 60 19.23 -17.43 7.77
N ASP A 61 19.00 -18.54 8.47
CA ASP A 61 18.96 -19.85 7.81
C ASP A 61 17.63 -20.10 7.10
N VAL A 62 16.52 -19.61 7.69
CA VAL A 62 15.16 -19.78 7.15
C VAL A 62 14.36 -18.51 7.37
N VAL A 63 13.57 -18.12 6.36
CA VAL A 63 12.64 -17.00 6.40
C VAL A 63 11.25 -17.49 6.00
N ASN A 64 10.25 -17.19 6.84
CA ASN A 64 8.86 -17.41 6.45
C ASN A 64 8.24 -16.10 6.00
N ILE A 65 7.55 -16.15 4.86
CA ILE A 65 6.77 -15.04 4.33
C ILE A 65 5.31 -15.47 4.33
N MET A 66 4.46 -14.62 4.90
CA MET A 66 3.02 -14.71 4.81
C MET A 66 2.46 -13.53 4.02
N TRP A 67 1.48 -13.80 3.15
CA TRP A 67 0.78 -12.75 2.42
C TRP A 67 -0.72 -13.03 2.25
N ALA A 68 -1.51 -11.97 2.09
CA ALA A 68 -2.94 -12.07 1.85
C ALA A 68 -3.43 -10.97 0.91
N THR A 69 -4.44 -11.27 0.10
CA THR A 69 -5.30 -10.28 -0.55
C THR A 69 -6.49 -9.95 0.35
N PRO A 70 -7.20 -8.82 0.14
CA PRO A 70 -8.36 -8.45 0.96
C PRO A 70 -9.46 -9.51 1.03
N ALA A 71 -9.60 -10.34 0.00
CA ALA A 71 -10.60 -11.41 -0.08
C ALA A 71 -10.01 -12.82 0.16
N GLY A 72 -8.71 -12.92 0.49
CA GLY A 72 -7.96 -14.17 0.50
C GLY A 72 -7.56 -14.63 1.90
N SER A 73 -7.46 -15.94 2.06
CA SER A 73 -6.76 -16.54 3.21
C SER A 73 -5.27 -16.24 3.12
N TRP A 74 -4.64 -16.03 4.27
CA TRP A 74 -3.19 -15.96 4.36
C TRP A 74 -2.55 -17.19 3.73
N GLN A 75 -1.62 -16.94 2.82
CA GLN A 75 -0.72 -17.94 2.26
C GLN A 75 0.64 -17.80 2.94
N GLN A 76 1.35 -18.91 3.10
CA GLN A 76 2.69 -18.92 3.69
C GLN A 76 3.64 -19.71 2.78
N ILE A 77 4.86 -19.21 2.67
CA ILE A 77 5.99 -19.96 2.11
C ILE A 77 7.16 -19.92 3.10
N GLU A 78 7.83 -21.05 3.23
CA GLU A 78 9.12 -21.17 3.91
C GLU A 78 10.22 -21.08 2.84
N PHE A 79 11.22 -20.26 3.12
CA PHE A 79 12.33 -20.02 2.20
C PHE A 79 13.65 -20.24 2.94
N GLU A 80 14.54 -21.00 2.31
CA GLU A 80 15.95 -21.11 2.68
C GLU A 80 16.72 -20.13 1.77
N PRO A 81 17.02 -18.91 2.26
CA PRO A 81 17.73 -17.93 1.45
C PRO A 81 19.13 -18.40 1.08
N TYR A 82 19.47 -18.24 -0.19
CA TYR A 82 20.82 -18.51 -0.68
C TYR A 82 21.77 -17.43 -0.13
N GLU A 83 23.06 -17.75 0.01
CA GLU A 83 24.03 -16.80 0.58
C GLU A 83 24.05 -15.44 -0.18
N ASP A 84 23.74 -15.45 -1.49
CA ASP A 84 23.71 -14.26 -2.34
C ASP A 84 22.40 -13.45 -2.25
N ASP A 85 21.34 -13.97 -1.62
CA ASP A 85 20.07 -13.23 -1.42
C ASP A 85 20.17 -12.18 -0.29
N PHE A 86 21.20 -12.31 0.54
CA PHE A 86 21.55 -11.36 1.58
C PHE A 86 22.44 -10.25 1.04
N GLY A 87 22.00 -9.01 1.24
CA GLY A 87 22.84 -7.83 1.09
C GLY A 87 23.91 -7.73 2.19
N THR A 88 24.53 -6.55 2.29
CA THR A 88 25.63 -6.35 3.24
C THR A 88 25.19 -6.52 4.70
N CYS A 89 25.82 -7.44 5.44
CA CYS A 89 25.73 -7.49 6.89
C CYS A 89 26.59 -6.37 7.47
N THR A 90 26.01 -5.52 8.32
CA THR A 90 26.77 -4.41 8.91
C THR A 90 27.66 -4.92 10.06
N PRO A 91 28.99 -4.70 10.01
CA PRO A 91 29.92 -5.28 10.97
C PRO A 91 29.74 -4.75 12.41
N PHE A 92 29.01 -3.64 12.59
CA PHE A 92 28.82 -3.01 13.89
C PHE A 92 27.54 -3.46 14.63
N ASN A 93 26.54 -4.02 13.96
CA ASN A 93 25.24 -4.31 14.58
C ASN A 93 24.73 -5.75 14.42
N ARG A 94 25.49 -6.69 13.82
CA ARG A 94 25.05 -8.08 13.55
C ARG A 94 23.71 -8.16 12.82
N TYR A 95 23.43 -7.19 11.96
CA TYR A 95 22.21 -7.18 11.16
C TYR A 95 22.53 -7.34 9.67
N CYS A 96 21.86 -8.28 9.03
CA CYS A 96 21.90 -8.52 7.59
C CYS A 96 20.62 -7.99 6.95
N GLN A 97 20.76 -7.25 5.86
CA GLN A 97 19.64 -6.88 5.00
C GLN A 97 19.49 -7.97 3.94
N ALA A 98 18.28 -8.44 3.66
CA ALA A 98 18.04 -9.24 2.46
C ALA A 98 16.91 -8.63 1.63
N ASN A 99 17.00 -8.85 0.33
CA ASN A 99 16.08 -8.34 -0.66
C ASN A 99 15.45 -9.55 -1.36
N MET A 100 14.31 -10.01 -0.88
CA MET A 100 13.62 -11.12 -1.53
C MET A 100 12.64 -10.59 -2.56
N THR A 101 12.76 -11.08 -3.78
CA THR A 101 11.76 -10.85 -4.82
C THR A 101 10.76 -12.00 -4.76
N HIS A 102 9.65 -11.80 -4.05
CA HIS A 102 8.55 -12.76 -4.12
C HIS A 102 7.72 -12.42 -5.35
N GLY A 103 7.68 -13.35 -6.31
CA GLY A 103 6.66 -13.33 -7.35
C GLY A 103 5.32 -13.61 -6.68
N VAL A 104 4.58 -12.55 -6.35
CA VAL A 104 3.15 -12.68 -6.09
C VAL A 104 2.55 -13.20 -7.40
N GLY A 105 2.42 -14.52 -7.53
CA GLY A 105 1.80 -15.19 -8.69
C GLY A 105 0.30 -14.87 -8.83
N ALA A 106 -0.16 -13.84 -8.12
CA ALA A 106 -1.51 -13.36 -8.04
C ALA A 106 -1.51 -11.89 -8.48
N ASN A 107 -2.51 -11.53 -9.28
CA ASN A 107 -2.76 -10.23 -9.89
C ASN A 107 -1.98 -9.06 -9.24
N PRO A 108 -0.99 -8.51 -9.95
CA PRO A 108 -0.12 -7.50 -9.39
C PRO A 108 -0.73 -6.08 -9.36
N ASP A 109 -1.96 -5.92 -9.86
CA ASP A 109 -2.76 -4.71 -9.66
C ASP A 109 -3.48 -4.70 -8.31
N LYS A 110 -3.38 -5.77 -7.50
CA LYS A 110 -4.05 -5.88 -6.21
C LYS A 110 -3.15 -5.43 -5.05
N PRO A 111 -3.73 -4.83 -4.00
CA PRO A 111 -3.01 -4.62 -2.75
C PRO A 111 -2.82 -5.94 -2.00
N TYR A 112 -1.71 -6.05 -1.27
CA TYR A 112 -1.43 -7.21 -0.41
C TYR A 112 -0.94 -6.76 0.97
N LEU A 113 -1.27 -7.55 1.98
CA LEU A 113 -0.59 -7.51 3.28
C LEU A 113 0.53 -8.53 3.30
N PHE A 114 1.61 -8.21 3.99
CA PHE A 114 2.73 -9.10 4.22
C PHE A 114 3.08 -9.14 5.71
N LYS A 115 3.48 -10.32 6.16
CA LYS A 115 4.20 -10.52 7.42
C LYS A 115 5.39 -11.43 7.17
N VAL A 116 6.44 -11.22 7.92
CA VAL A 116 7.68 -11.97 7.81
C VAL A 116 8.18 -12.34 9.19
N GLN A 117 8.79 -13.52 9.32
CA GLN A 117 9.49 -13.95 10.52
C GLN A 117 10.80 -14.63 10.12
N SER A 118 11.81 -14.46 10.96
CA SER A 118 13.09 -15.15 10.82
C SER A 118 13.11 -16.40 11.67
N CYS A 119 13.74 -17.45 11.14
CA CYS A 119 13.79 -18.76 11.75
C CYS A 119 15.23 -19.31 11.70
N ARG A 120 15.50 -20.22 12.63
CA ARG A 120 16.72 -21.01 12.69
C ARG A 120 16.40 -22.46 12.41
N THR A 121 17.10 -23.06 11.45
CA THR A 121 16.91 -24.47 11.10
C THR A 121 17.30 -25.34 12.29
N ARG A 122 16.47 -26.34 12.60
CA ARG A 122 16.78 -27.36 13.61
C ARG A 122 17.22 -28.65 12.92
N ALA A 123 18.20 -29.33 13.50
CA ALA A 123 18.64 -30.64 13.01
C ALA A 123 17.53 -31.70 13.09
N ILE A 124 16.60 -31.55 14.04
CA ILE A 124 15.44 -32.43 14.23
C ILE A 124 14.23 -31.56 14.59
N GLY A 125 13.15 -31.71 13.84
CA GLY A 125 11.90 -30.97 14.05
C GLY A 125 11.79 -29.67 13.24
N PRO A 126 10.68 -28.93 13.40
CA PRO A 126 10.45 -27.69 12.66
C PRO A 126 11.43 -26.59 13.07
N SER A 127 11.69 -25.67 12.14
CA SER A 127 12.53 -24.48 12.35
C SER A 127 12.07 -23.68 13.59
N ALA A 128 13.02 -23.17 14.36
CA ALA A 128 12.74 -22.29 15.50
C ALA A 128 12.52 -20.86 14.99
N CYS A 129 11.31 -20.33 15.09
CA CYS A 129 11.00 -19.00 14.59
C CYS A 129 10.78 -17.99 15.71
N GLY A 130 11.20 -16.74 15.48
CA GLY A 130 10.79 -15.60 16.29
C GLY A 130 9.36 -15.15 15.97
N ASP A 131 8.92 -14.06 16.59
CA ASP A 131 7.61 -13.47 16.31
C ASP A 131 7.50 -12.92 14.87
N TRP A 132 6.27 -12.93 14.34
CA TRP A 132 5.93 -12.26 13.10
C TRP A 132 6.12 -10.74 13.19
N SER A 133 6.53 -10.14 12.07
CA SER A 133 6.56 -8.69 11.91
C SER A 133 5.20 -8.03 12.09
N SER A 134 5.25 -6.71 12.30
CA SER A 134 4.11 -5.86 11.97
C SER A 134 3.70 -6.09 10.50
N VAL A 135 2.41 -5.88 10.21
CA VAL A 135 1.91 -5.93 8.84
C VAL A 135 2.61 -4.87 8.00
N GLY A 136 3.12 -5.28 6.84
CA GLY A 136 3.53 -4.40 5.76
C GLY A 136 2.51 -4.41 4.63
N HIS A 137 2.48 -3.35 3.82
CA HIS A 137 1.54 -3.20 2.71
C HIS A 137 2.28 -3.13 1.38
N TYR A 138 1.76 -3.85 0.38
CA TYR A 138 2.01 -3.56 -1.04
C TYR A 138 0.84 -2.78 -1.61
N LEU A 139 1.14 -1.60 -2.14
CA LEU A 139 0.17 -0.67 -2.68
C LEU A 139 0.61 -0.27 -4.11
N PRO A 140 0.14 -0.98 -5.16
CA PRO A 140 0.61 -0.79 -6.54
C PRO A 140 0.44 0.63 -7.08
N TRP A 141 -0.50 1.40 -6.54
CA TRP A 141 -0.81 2.78 -6.95
C TRP A 141 -0.48 3.80 -5.85
N GLY A 142 0.41 3.43 -4.93
CA GLY A 142 0.79 4.26 -3.80
C GLY A 142 -0.30 4.38 -2.73
N PRO A 143 -0.23 5.39 -1.85
CA PRO A 143 -1.08 5.50 -0.66
C PRO A 143 -2.58 5.52 -0.92
N ASP A 144 -3.01 5.89 -2.13
CA ASP A 144 -4.42 5.96 -2.52
C ASP A 144 -4.94 4.67 -3.15
N THR A 145 -4.12 3.61 -3.22
CA THR A 145 -4.54 2.29 -3.71
C THR A 145 -5.82 1.85 -3.01
N CYS A 146 -6.85 1.52 -3.78
CA CYS A 146 -8.11 1.01 -3.24
C CYS A 146 -8.03 -0.43 -2.79
N ILE A 147 -8.85 -0.80 -1.80
CA ILE A 147 -9.08 -2.21 -1.48
C ILE A 147 -9.72 -2.95 -2.66
N ASP A 148 -9.60 -4.28 -2.66
CA ASP A 148 -10.15 -5.12 -3.74
C ASP A 148 -11.67 -4.88 -3.89
N GLY A 149 -12.13 -4.75 -5.14
CA GLY A 149 -13.53 -4.43 -5.46
C GLY A 149 -13.88 -2.93 -5.47
N TYR A 150 -12.96 -2.05 -5.05
CA TYR A 150 -13.11 -0.60 -5.15
C TYR A 150 -12.16 -0.02 -6.19
N VAL A 151 -12.56 1.11 -6.77
CA VAL A 151 -11.79 1.83 -7.79
C VAL A 151 -11.82 3.33 -7.47
N TRP A 152 -10.85 4.09 -7.99
CA TRP A 152 -10.92 5.54 -7.94
C TRP A 152 -12.18 6.02 -8.66
N ARG A 153 -12.86 7.02 -8.10
CA ARG A 153 -14.06 7.60 -8.70
C ARG A 153 -13.76 8.28 -10.02
N GLU A 154 -12.57 8.86 -10.17
CA GLU A 154 -12.12 9.52 -11.40
C GLU A 154 -13.08 10.65 -11.84
N ALA A 155 -13.65 11.40 -10.89
CA ALA A 155 -14.40 12.61 -11.20
C ALA A 155 -13.50 13.67 -11.89
N SER A 156 -12.21 13.63 -11.60
CA SER A 156 -11.09 14.22 -12.32
C SER A 156 -9.89 13.26 -12.27
N ASP A 157 -8.79 13.65 -12.92
CA ASP A 157 -7.49 12.98 -12.83
C ASP A 157 -6.89 12.92 -11.41
N SER A 158 -7.35 13.80 -10.52
CA SER A 158 -6.87 14.00 -9.16
C SER A 158 -7.82 13.42 -8.11
N ASP A 159 -8.98 12.91 -8.53
CA ASP A 159 -9.98 12.32 -7.63
C ASP A 159 -9.75 10.84 -7.40
N HIS A 160 -8.88 10.54 -6.44
CA HIS A 160 -8.54 9.18 -6.01
C HIS A 160 -9.42 8.65 -4.87
N VAL A 161 -10.64 9.17 -4.69
CA VAL A 161 -11.57 8.61 -3.70
C VAL A 161 -12.00 7.20 -4.13
N CYS A 162 -11.76 6.22 -3.27
CA CYS A 162 -12.12 4.82 -3.52
C CYS A 162 -13.62 4.57 -3.34
N VAL A 163 -14.29 4.25 -4.45
CA VAL A 163 -15.74 4.06 -4.56
C VAL A 163 -16.09 2.73 -5.24
N ALA A 164 -17.37 2.39 -5.24
CA ALA A 164 -17.86 1.25 -6.02
C ALA A 164 -17.67 1.51 -7.53
N PRO A 165 -17.45 0.48 -8.37
CA PRO A 165 -17.29 0.65 -9.82
C PRO A 165 -18.43 1.40 -10.50
N SER A 166 -19.68 1.21 -10.04
CA SER A 166 -20.84 1.94 -10.55
C SER A 166 -20.78 3.45 -10.29
N SER A 167 -20.18 3.89 -9.18
CA SER A 167 -19.99 5.31 -8.88
C SER A 167 -18.97 5.96 -9.82
N ARG A 168 -17.90 5.25 -10.16
CA ARG A 168 -16.96 5.68 -11.20
C ARG A 168 -17.65 5.80 -12.56
N ASP A 169 -18.50 4.83 -12.91
CA ASP A 169 -19.29 4.90 -14.15
C ASP A 169 -20.23 6.11 -14.18
N ASN A 170 -20.89 6.42 -13.06
CA ASN A 170 -21.70 7.63 -12.91
C ASN A 170 -20.85 8.89 -13.11
N ALA A 171 -19.70 9.00 -12.45
CA ALA A 171 -18.81 10.15 -12.58
C ALA A 171 -18.36 10.38 -14.03
N ARG A 172 -18.05 9.31 -14.77
CA ARG A 172 -17.72 9.39 -16.20
C ARG A 172 -18.89 9.89 -17.04
N VAL A 173 -20.10 9.39 -16.80
CA VAL A 173 -21.32 9.85 -17.51
C VAL A 173 -21.59 11.32 -17.21
N ASP A 174 -21.42 11.75 -15.96
CA ASP A 174 -21.62 13.13 -15.55
C ASP A 174 -20.59 14.08 -16.19
N ASN A 175 -19.32 13.67 -16.24
CA ASN A 175 -18.27 14.43 -16.92
C ASN A 175 -18.57 14.57 -18.42
N ALA A 176 -19.04 13.51 -19.08
CA ALA A 176 -19.43 13.54 -20.49
C ALA A 176 -20.64 14.45 -20.76
N ALA A 177 -21.57 14.54 -19.80
CA ALA A 177 -22.77 15.38 -19.90
C ALA A 177 -22.58 16.80 -19.33
N ALA A 178 -21.39 17.15 -18.83
CA ALA A 178 -21.19 18.39 -18.07
C ALA A 178 -21.65 19.65 -18.84
N ALA A 179 -21.29 19.74 -20.13
CA ALA A 179 -21.63 20.90 -20.96
C ALA A 179 -23.14 21.07 -21.20
N SER A 180 -23.91 19.98 -21.31
CA SER A 180 -25.35 20.04 -21.59
C SER A 180 -26.20 20.38 -20.37
N ARG A 181 -25.60 20.36 -19.17
CA ARG A 181 -26.28 20.60 -17.89
C ARG A 181 -25.96 21.97 -17.28
N ILE A 182 -25.12 22.76 -17.96
CA ILE A 182 -24.87 24.16 -17.61
C ILE A 182 -25.94 25.04 -18.29
N SER A 183 -26.44 26.02 -17.55
CA SER A 183 -27.41 26.97 -18.09
C SER A 183 -26.77 27.87 -19.14
N PRO A 184 -27.36 27.99 -20.35
CA PRO A 184 -26.83 28.86 -21.39
C PRO A 184 -27.03 30.35 -21.05
N THR A 185 -28.02 30.67 -20.22
CA THR A 185 -28.47 32.04 -19.95
C THR A 185 -28.31 32.44 -18.48
N ASP A 186 -28.45 31.50 -17.54
CA ASP A 186 -28.33 31.80 -16.12
C ASP A 186 -26.86 31.86 -15.70
N ARG A 187 -26.50 32.93 -14.98
CA ARG A 187 -25.16 33.22 -14.46
C ARG A 187 -25.18 33.56 -12.97
N THR A 188 -26.28 33.26 -12.26
CA THR A 188 -26.48 33.61 -10.84
C THR A 188 -25.32 33.14 -9.96
N TRP A 189 -24.74 31.97 -10.26
CA TRP A 189 -23.61 31.38 -9.53
C TRP A 189 -22.34 31.29 -10.40
N GLY A 190 -22.24 32.12 -11.44
CA GLY A 190 -21.12 32.15 -12.37
C GLY A 190 -21.33 31.29 -13.64
N PRO A 191 -20.29 31.07 -14.44
CA PRO A 191 -20.40 30.46 -15.76
C PRO A 191 -20.85 28.99 -15.73
N ASN A 192 -20.65 28.29 -14.61
CA ASN A 192 -21.02 26.89 -14.43
C ASN A 192 -22.37 26.72 -13.71
N THR A 193 -23.23 27.76 -13.70
CA THR A 193 -24.57 27.66 -13.10
C THR A 193 -25.35 26.53 -13.77
N CYS A 194 -25.87 25.60 -12.99
CA CYS A 194 -26.59 24.43 -13.52
C CYS A 194 -27.99 24.80 -14.03
N VAL A 195 -28.50 24.03 -15.00
CA VAL A 195 -29.92 24.09 -15.40
C VAL A 195 -30.83 23.61 -14.26
N GLN A 196 -32.11 24.00 -14.30
CA GLN A 196 -33.09 23.61 -13.28
C GLN A 196 -33.14 22.08 -13.09
N GLY A 197 -33.11 21.64 -11.84
CA GLY A 197 -33.11 20.22 -11.47
C GLY A 197 -31.71 19.60 -11.30
N PHE A 198 -30.64 20.35 -11.61
CA PHE A 198 -29.26 19.94 -11.41
C PHE A 198 -28.56 20.82 -10.37
N VAL A 199 -27.53 20.26 -9.75
CA VAL A 199 -26.69 20.89 -8.72
C VAL A 199 -25.23 20.52 -8.95
N TRP A 200 -24.28 21.33 -8.47
CA TRP A 200 -22.86 20.95 -8.50
C TRP A 200 -22.61 19.66 -7.70
N ARG A 201 -21.81 18.75 -8.27
CA ARG A 201 -21.46 17.44 -7.70
C ARG A 201 -20.63 17.55 -6.43
N GLU A 202 -19.68 18.49 -6.40
CA GLU A 202 -18.81 18.75 -5.25
C GLU A 202 -18.00 17.51 -4.79
N ALA A 203 -17.47 16.74 -5.74
CA ALA A 203 -16.60 15.60 -5.44
C ALA A 203 -15.31 16.02 -4.71
N PHE A 204 -14.78 17.19 -5.04
CA PHE A 204 -13.60 17.81 -4.44
C PHE A 204 -13.72 19.34 -4.58
N PRO A 205 -12.84 20.15 -3.96
CA PRO A 205 -12.89 21.60 -4.11
C PRO A 205 -12.84 22.02 -5.58
N ASN A 206 -13.81 22.85 -5.99
CA ASN A 206 -14.01 23.33 -7.37
C ASN A 206 -14.61 22.32 -8.36
N ASP A 207 -15.06 21.13 -7.93
CA ASP A 207 -15.86 20.25 -8.78
C ASP A 207 -17.28 20.80 -8.96
N VAL A 208 -17.45 21.58 -10.03
CA VAL A 208 -18.71 22.26 -10.40
C VAL A 208 -19.45 21.54 -11.53
N VAL A 209 -19.17 20.25 -11.76
CA VAL A 209 -19.93 19.43 -12.72
C VAL A 209 -21.38 19.32 -12.25
N CYS A 210 -22.32 19.62 -13.14
CA CYS A 210 -23.75 19.58 -12.84
C CYS A 210 -24.30 18.15 -12.89
N VAL A 211 -24.87 17.71 -11.77
CA VAL A 211 -25.42 16.36 -11.56
C VAL A 211 -26.79 16.45 -10.89
N THR A 212 -27.49 15.33 -10.75
CA THR A 212 -28.76 15.31 -10.01
C THR A 212 -28.50 15.46 -8.50
N PRO A 213 -29.47 15.96 -7.72
CA PRO A 213 -29.33 16.04 -6.26
C PRO A 213 -28.97 14.70 -5.61
N GLN A 214 -29.46 13.58 -6.16
CA GLN A 214 -29.17 12.24 -5.68
C GLN A 214 -27.68 11.87 -5.87
N ILE A 215 -27.08 12.22 -7.01
CA ILE A 215 -25.65 11.96 -7.25
C ILE A 215 -24.77 12.84 -6.35
N ARG A 216 -25.15 14.10 -6.12
CA ARG A 216 -24.44 14.97 -5.16
C ARG A 216 -24.48 14.38 -3.75
N GLU A 217 -25.63 13.84 -3.33
CA GLU A 217 -25.76 13.16 -2.04
C GLU A 217 -24.85 11.92 -1.96
N GLN A 218 -24.89 11.06 -2.97
CA GLN A 218 -24.04 9.88 -3.06
C GLN A 218 -22.55 10.25 -2.98
N THR A 219 -22.12 11.24 -3.76
CA THR A 219 -20.73 11.73 -3.80
C THR A 219 -20.29 12.22 -2.41
N ARG A 220 -21.17 12.93 -1.69
CA ARG A 220 -20.88 13.42 -0.33
C ARG A 220 -20.71 12.26 0.66
N GLN A 221 -21.56 11.24 0.55
CA GLN A 221 -21.46 10.05 1.40
C GLN A 221 -20.16 9.30 1.14
N GLU A 222 -19.79 9.10 -0.13
CA GLU A 222 -18.52 8.48 -0.53
C GLU A 222 -17.33 9.24 0.04
N ASN A 223 -17.32 10.57 -0.05
CA ASN A 223 -16.28 11.41 0.53
C ASN A 223 -16.20 11.24 2.06
N SER A 224 -17.33 11.09 2.75
CA SER A 224 -17.37 10.94 4.21
C SER A 224 -16.76 9.62 4.71
N VAL A 225 -16.74 8.59 3.85
CA VAL A 225 -16.17 7.26 4.16
C VAL A 225 -14.94 6.91 3.34
N ALA A 226 -14.39 7.86 2.57
CA ALA A 226 -13.30 7.64 1.62
C ALA A 226 -12.12 6.88 2.23
N TRP A 227 -11.74 7.24 3.46
CA TRP A 227 -10.62 6.62 4.17
C TRP A 227 -10.79 5.11 4.38
N ARG A 228 -12.02 4.59 4.48
CA ARG A 228 -12.28 3.16 4.75
C ARG A 228 -11.91 2.26 3.58
N ASN A 229 -11.95 2.78 2.36
CA ASN A 229 -11.79 1.99 1.14
C ASN A 229 -10.36 2.06 0.59
N VAL A 230 -9.44 2.69 1.31
CA VAL A 230 -8.02 2.77 0.95
C VAL A 230 -7.26 1.61 1.59
N ALA A 231 -6.49 0.87 0.81
CA ALA A 231 -5.83 -0.36 1.21
C ALA A 231 -4.78 -0.20 2.32
N ARG A 232 -4.20 0.99 2.49
CA ARG A 232 -3.27 1.28 3.60
C ARG A 232 -3.93 1.25 5.00
N ASN A 233 -5.26 1.31 5.06
CA ASN A 233 -6.02 1.29 6.31
C ASN A 233 -6.56 -0.11 6.66
N TRP A 234 -6.26 -1.11 5.83
CA TRP A 234 -6.59 -2.51 6.11
C TRP A 234 -5.66 -3.07 7.20
N GLN A 235 -6.16 -3.92 8.10
CA GLN A 235 -5.39 -4.61 9.14
C GLN A 235 -5.61 -6.12 9.06
#